data_AF-Q9GSZ9-F1
#
_entry.id   AF-Q9GSZ9-F1
#
_cell.length_a   1.000
_cell.length_b   1.000
_cell.length_c   1.000
_cell.angle_alpha   90.00
_cell.angle_beta   90.00
_cell.angle_gamma   90.00
#
_symmetry.space_group_name_H-M   'P 1'
#
loop_
_entity.id
_entity.type
_entity.pdbx_description
1 polymer ?
#
loop_
_entity_poly.entity_id
_entity_poly.type
_entity_poly.pdbx_seq_one_letter_code
_entity_poly.pdbx_strand_id
1 'polypeptide(L)'
;MKCLMLIMALAIINTVSSDGSCTNTNSQLSANSKCEKSTLTNCYVDKSEVYGTTCTGSRFDGVTITSSTSTGSRILGPGCKISSCIITGGVPAPSAACKISGCTFSAN
;
A
#
# COMPACT_ATOMS: atom_id res chain seq x y z
N MET A 1 -21.63 23.36 31.56
CA MET A 1 -21.77 24.12 30.30
C MET A 1 -20.39 24.36 29.71
N LYS A 2 -20.27 24.20 28.38
CA LYS A 2 -19.10 24.44 27.51
C LYS A 2 -17.98 23.38 27.62
N CYS A 3 -18.02 22.32 26.81
CA CYS A 3 -17.70 22.26 25.37
C CYS A 3 -16.24 22.64 25.07
N LEU A 4 -15.42 21.70 24.62
CA LEU A 4 -15.17 21.51 23.18
C LEU A 4 -14.38 20.21 22.94
N MET A 5 -14.73 19.56 21.84
CA MET A 5 -14.34 18.23 21.42
C MET A 5 -12.83 18.02 21.31
N LEU A 6 -12.38 16.82 21.69
CA LEU A 6 -11.10 16.24 21.29
C LEU A 6 -10.91 16.42 19.78
N ILE A 7 -10.06 17.35 19.38
CA ILE A 7 -9.60 17.45 18.01
C ILE A 7 -8.65 16.28 17.82
N MET A 8 -9.17 15.18 17.27
CA MET A 8 -8.42 14.03 16.81
C MET A 8 -7.66 14.42 15.52
N ALA A 9 -6.83 15.45 15.60
CA ALA A 9 -5.89 15.80 14.54
C ALA A 9 -4.63 14.96 14.73
N LEU A 10 -4.74 13.64 14.56
CA LEU A 10 -3.59 12.84 14.24
C LEU A 10 -3.29 13.02 12.75
N ALA A 11 -2.94 14.26 12.38
CA ALA A 11 -2.21 14.51 11.15
C ALA A 11 -0.83 13.90 11.35
N ILE A 12 -0.72 12.58 11.12
CA ILE A 12 0.56 11.94 10.84
C ILE A 12 1.02 12.57 9.53
N ILE A 13 1.69 13.71 9.61
CA ILE A 13 2.63 14.17 8.60
C ILE A 13 3.79 13.18 8.72
N ASN A 14 3.58 11.94 8.25
CA ASN A 14 4.69 11.08 7.90
C ASN A 14 5.26 11.77 6.66
N THR A 15 6.41 12.40 6.81
CA THR A 15 7.28 12.79 5.71
C THR A 15 7.55 11.53 4.90
N VAL A 16 6.65 11.25 3.97
CA VAL A 16 6.81 10.25 2.93
C VAL A 16 8.05 10.66 2.16
N SER A 17 8.97 9.73 1.90
CA SER A 17 9.96 9.91 0.83
C SER A 17 9.24 9.79 -0.53
N SER A 18 8.07 10.41 -0.68
CA SER A 18 7.39 10.58 -1.95
C SER A 18 7.88 11.90 -2.52
N ASP A 19 8.15 11.91 -3.80
CA ASP A 19 8.29 13.10 -4.64
C ASP A 19 7.01 13.99 -4.67
N GLY A 20 6.13 13.88 -3.67
CA GLY A 20 4.81 14.50 -3.62
C GLY A 20 3.73 13.79 -4.45
N SER A 21 4.06 12.74 -5.21
CA SER A 21 3.10 12.10 -6.13
C SER A 21 2.27 10.96 -5.51
N CYS A 22 2.47 10.66 -4.23
CA CYS A 22 1.69 9.66 -3.49
C CYS A 22 0.47 10.29 -2.83
N THR A 23 -0.73 9.82 -3.18
CA THR A 23 -1.97 10.20 -2.49
C THR A 23 -2.21 9.24 -1.33
N ASN A 24 -2.15 9.72 -0.09
CA ASN A 24 -2.38 8.93 1.11
C ASN A 24 -3.66 9.38 1.83
N THR A 25 -4.61 8.45 1.98
CA THR A 25 -5.85 8.61 2.75
C THR A 25 -5.88 7.54 3.84
N ASN A 26 -5.77 7.95 5.11
CA ASN A 26 -5.84 7.07 6.28
C ASN A 26 -4.92 5.83 6.18
N SER A 27 -3.74 5.97 5.58
CA SER A 27 -2.78 4.88 5.40
C SER A 27 -1.50 5.14 6.18
N GLN A 28 -0.87 4.06 6.65
CA GLN A 28 0.41 4.09 7.34
C GLN A 28 1.52 3.63 6.39
N LEU A 29 2.56 4.46 6.26
CA LEU A 29 3.80 4.14 5.55
C LEU A 29 4.97 4.17 6.53
N SER A 30 5.76 3.10 6.58
CA SER A 30 7.01 3.11 7.34
C SER A 30 8.03 4.10 6.74
N ALA A 31 8.96 4.59 7.56
CA ALA A 31 10.05 5.46 7.10
C ALA A 31 10.98 4.79 6.07
N ASN A 32 10.98 3.45 5.99
CA ASN A 32 11.77 2.68 5.04
C ASN A 32 10.95 2.25 3.81
N SER A 33 9.73 2.78 3.66
CA SER A 33 8.87 2.52 2.51
C SER A 33 8.92 3.69 1.54
N LYS A 34 8.75 3.41 0.25
CA LYS A 34 8.60 4.41 -0.81
C LYS A 34 7.22 4.32 -1.43
N CYS A 35 6.66 5.48 -1.77
CA CYS A 35 5.41 5.57 -2.51
C CYS A 35 5.52 6.67 -3.57
N GLU A 36 5.32 6.29 -4.83
CA GLU A 36 5.44 7.18 -5.98
C GLU A 36 4.28 6.91 -6.95
N LYS A 37 3.64 7.97 -7.44
CA LYS A 37 2.54 7.95 -8.42
C LYS A 37 1.43 6.96 -8.06
N SER A 38 1.16 6.83 -6.78
CA SER A 38 0.33 5.78 -6.21
C SER A 38 -0.74 6.35 -5.30
N THR A 39 -1.80 5.60 -5.09
CA THR A 39 -2.92 5.96 -4.21
C THR A 39 -3.06 4.91 -3.13
N LEU A 40 -3.04 5.34 -1.88
CA LEU A 40 -3.18 4.48 -0.70
C LEU A 40 -4.41 4.91 0.09
N THR A 41 -5.36 4.00 0.28
CA THR A 41 -6.56 4.22 1.07
C THR A 41 -6.71 3.12 2.11
N ASN A 42 -6.66 3.46 3.41
CA ASN A 42 -6.71 2.50 4.52
C ASN A 42 -5.66 1.38 4.43
N CYS A 43 -4.45 1.71 3.96
CA CYS A 43 -3.38 0.73 3.73
C CYS A 43 -2.29 0.77 4.81
N TYR A 44 -1.55 -0.33 4.94
CA TYR A 44 -0.32 -0.42 5.73
C TYR A 44 0.85 -0.86 4.85
N VAL A 45 1.95 -0.11 4.84
CA VAL A 45 3.09 -0.38 3.95
C VAL A 45 4.39 -0.29 4.75
N ASP A 46 5.03 -1.44 4.99
CA ASP A 46 6.32 -1.56 5.68
C ASP A 46 7.42 -2.08 4.76
N LYS A 47 8.60 -1.47 4.81
CA LYS A 47 9.81 -1.85 4.03
C LYS A 47 9.51 -2.19 2.57
N SER A 48 8.65 -1.41 1.93
CA SER A 48 8.10 -1.71 0.60
C SER A 48 8.26 -0.54 -0.35
N GLU A 49 8.37 -0.83 -1.65
CA GLU A 49 8.41 0.16 -2.73
C GLU A 49 7.13 0.06 -3.57
N VAL A 50 6.35 1.13 -3.60
CA VAL A 50 5.02 1.18 -4.24
C VAL A 50 5.04 2.23 -5.36
N TYR A 51 4.95 1.79 -6.60
CA TYR A 51 5.00 2.68 -7.78
C TYR A 51 3.79 2.49 -8.69
N GLY A 52 3.14 3.57 -9.11
CA GLY A 52 2.01 3.49 -10.06
C GLY A 52 0.85 2.60 -9.59
N THR A 53 0.66 2.43 -8.29
CA THR A 53 -0.18 1.37 -7.70
C THR A 53 -1.37 1.96 -6.95
N THR A 54 -2.51 1.29 -7.03
CA THR A 54 -3.68 1.59 -6.18
C THR A 54 -3.78 0.57 -5.07
N CYS A 55 -3.81 1.04 -3.83
CA CYS A 55 -3.97 0.23 -2.63
C CYS A 55 -5.25 0.65 -1.90
N THR A 56 -6.12 -0.32 -1.61
CA THR A 56 -7.35 -0.12 -0.83
C THR A 56 -7.45 -1.20 0.24
N GLY A 57 -7.39 -0.82 1.52
CA GLY A 57 -7.57 -1.75 2.64
C GLY A 57 -6.59 -2.92 2.63
N SER A 58 -5.36 -2.71 2.17
CA SER A 58 -4.36 -3.77 1.95
C SER A 58 -3.10 -3.54 2.78
N ARG A 59 -2.32 -4.61 2.99
CA ARG A 59 -1.05 -4.58 3.71
C ARG A 59 0.10 -5.08 2.85
N PHE A 60 1.16 -4.29 2.74
CA PHE A 60 2.42 -4.65 2.07
C PHE A 60 3.57 -4.69 3.08
N ASP A 61 4.38 -5.74 3.04
CA ASP A 61 5.51 -5.96 3.96
C ASP A 61 6.69 -6.59 3.21
N GLY A 62 7.74 -5.80 2.94
CA GLY A 62 8.91 -6.23 2.19
C GLY A 62 8.72 -6.31 0.66
N VAL A 63 7.72 -5.62 0.10
CA VAL A 63 7.23 -5.82 -1.27
C VAL A 63 7.68 -4.69 -2.21
N THR A 64 8.11 -5.03 -3.43
CA THR A 64 8.17 -4.10 -4.56
C THR A 64 6.95 -4.34 -5.45
N ILE A 65 6.04 -3.37 -5.53
CA ILE A 65 4.82 -3.45 -6.33
C ILE A 65 4.73 -2.28 -7.31
N THR A 66 4.47 -2.61 -8.57
CA THR A 66 4.45 -1.65 -9.68
C THR A 66 3.18 -1.80 -10.52
N SER A 67 2.59 -0.68 -10.95
CA SER A 67 1.48 -0.63 -11.91
C SER A 67 0.34 -1.61 -11.60
N SER A 68 -0.03 -1.75 -10.33
CA SER A 68 -0.94 -2.79 -9.86
C SER A 68 -2.10 -2.22 -9.04
N THR A 69 -3.12 -3.05 -8.81
CA THR A 69 -4.23 -2.74 -7.90
C THR A 69 -4.30 -3.82 -6.83
N SER A 70 -4.40 -3.41 -5.56
CA SER A 70 -4.56 -4.32 -4.42
C SER A 70 -5.72 -3.89 -3.54
N THR A 71 -6.67 -4.80 -3.34
CA THR A 71 -7.87 -4.57 -2.52
C THR A 71 -7.98 -5.67 -1.46
N GLY A 72 -8.10 -5.31 -0.19
CA GLY A 72 -8.32 -6.27 0.91
C GLY A 72 -7.28 -7.40 0.98
N SER A 73 -6.03 -7.14 0.57
CA SER A 73 -5.01 -8.18 0.45
C SER A 73 -3.82 -7.92 1.37
N ARG A 74 -3.27 -8.97 1.96
CA ARG A 74 -1.99 -8.93 2.66
C ARG A 74 -0.94 -9.61 1.79
N ILE A 75 0.11 -8.88 1.46
CA ILE A 75 1.18 -9.28 0.56
C ILE A 75 2.51 -9.17 1.31
N LEU A 76 3.20 -10.30 1.45
CA LEU A 76 4.42 -10.40 2.24
C LEU A 76 5.51 -11.09 1.44
N GLY A 77 6.76 -10.75 1.73
CA GLY A 77 7.91 -11.58 1.35
C GLY A 77 9.14 -10.71 1.11
N PRO A 78 10.29 -10.99 1.74
CA PRO A 78 11.51 -10.26 1.45
C PRO A 78 11.90 -10.46 -0.02
N GLY A 79 11.83 -9.39 -0.81
CA GLY A 79 12.10 -9.45 -2.25
C GLY A 79 10.90 -9.89 -3.10
N CYS A 80 9.67 -9.87 -2.54
CA CYS A 80 8.45 -10.03 -3.31
C CYS A 80 8.35 -8.95 -4.38
N LYS A 81 8.16 -9.36 -5.64
CA LYS A 81 8.04 -8.46 -6.81
C LYS A 81 6.72 -8.70 -7.51
N ILE A 82 5.97 -7.61 -7.72
CA ILE A 82 4.67 -7.61 -8.39
C ILE A 82 4.65 -6.51 -9.45
N SER A 83 4.18 -6.86 -10.65
CA SER A 83 3.99 -5.91 -11.75
C SER A 83 2.70 -6.20 -12.50
N SER A 84 1.93 -5.15 -12.80
CA SER A 84 0.77 -5.20 -13.70
C SER A 84 -0.32 -6.20 -13.27
N CYS A 85 -0.57 -6.30 -11.95
CA CYS A 85 -1.50 -7.26 -11.36
C CYS A 85 -2.72 -6.57 -10.74
N ILE A 86 -3.84 -7.30 -10.69
CA ILE A 86 -5.00 -6.97 -9.86
C ILE A 86 -5.11 -8.06 -8.81
N ILE A 87 -5.13 -7.69 -7.53
CA ILE A 87 -5.12 -8.62 -6.39
C ILE A 87 -6.25 -8.25 -5.45
N THR A 88 -7.16 -9.20 -5.20
CA THR A 88 -8.34 -8.98 -4.35
C THR A 88 -8.44 -10.11 -3.33
N GLY A 89 -8.53 -9.78 -2.04
CA GLY A 89 -8.66 -10.78 -0.98
C GLY A 89 -7.49 -11.78 -0.92
N GLY A 90 -6.29 -11.38 -1.35
CA GLY A 90 -5.13 -12.26 -1.46
C GLY A 90 -5.09 -13.14 -2.70
N VAL A 91 -6.03 -12.98 -3.65
CA VAL A 91 -6.06 -13.76 -4.88
C VAL A 91 -5.69 -12.86 -6.06
N PRO A 92 -4.57 -13.12 -6.76
CA PRO A 92 -4.26 -12.46 -8.02
C PRO A 92 -5.24 -12.87 -9.12
N ALA A 93 -5.81 -11.90 -9.83
CA ALA A 93 -6.66 -12.16 -10.98
C ALA A 93 -5.82 -12.71 -12.15
N PRO A 94 -6.34 -13.66 -12.94
CA PRO A 94 -5.63 -14.18 -14.12
C PRO A 94 -5.35 -13.07 -15.14
N SER A 95 -4.07 -12.88 -15.48
CA SER A 95 -3.63 -11.92 -16.49
C SER A 95 -2.26 -12.32 -17.02
N ALA A 96 -2.08 -12.27 -18.35
CA ALA A 96 -0.78 -12.55 -18.97
C ALA A 96 0.28 -11.48 -18.64
N ALA A 97 -0.17 -10.24 -18.38
CA ALA A 97 0.67 -9.12 -18.00
C ALA A 97 1.10 -9.19 -16.53
N CYS A 98 0.29 -9.82 -15.67
CA CYS A 98 0.60 -9.92 -14.25
C CYS A 98 1.84 -10.80 -14.02
N LYS A 99 2.88 -10.20 -13.43
CA LYS A 99 4.11 -10.88 -13.03
C LYS A 99 4.24 -10.84 -11.52
N ILE A 100 4.42 -12.01 -10.92
CA ILE A 100 4.57 -12.20 -9.49
C ILE A 100 5.77 -13.11 -9.25
N SER A 101 6.64 -12.74 -8.31
CA SER A 101 7.80 -13.54 -7.91
C SER A 101 8.07 -13.41 -6.43
N GLY A 102 8.22 -14.55 -5.73
CA GLY A 102 8.65 -14.58 -4.33
C GLY A 102 7.68 -13.96 -3.33
N CYS A 103 6.38 -14.02 -3.61
CA CYS A 103 5.33 -13.38 -2.80
C CYS A 103 4.43 -14.39 -2.11
N THR A 104 4.03 -14.07 -0.89
CA THR A 104 2.97 -14.76 -0.14
C THR A 104 1.75 -13.85 -0.05
N PHE A 105 0.57 -14.40 -0.34
CA PHE A 105 -0.69 -13.66 -0.32
C PHE A 105 -1.67 -14.26 0.69
N SER A 106 -2.45 -13.40 1.33
CA SER A 106 -3.67 -13.77 2.07
C SER A 106 -4.69 -12.64 1.98
N ALA A 107 -5.92 -12.89 2.43
CA ALA A 107 -6.83 -11.78 2.76
C ALA A 107 -6.20 -10.89 3.85
N ASN A 108 -6.52 -9.59 3.82
CA ASN A 108 -6.06 -8.61 4.81
C ASN A 108 -6.96 -8.55 6.04
#